data_AF-A0A928BPA6-F1
#
_entry.id   AF-A0A928BPA6-F1
#
_cell.length_a   1.000
_cell.length_b   1.000
_cell.length_c   1.000
_cell.angle_alpha   90.00
_cell.angle_beta   90.00
_cell.angle_gamma   90.00
#
_symmetry.space_group_name_H-M   'P 1'
#
loop_
_entity.id
_entity.type
_entity.pdbx_description
1 polymer ?
#
loop_
_entity_poly.entity_id
_entity_poly.type
_entity_poly.pdbx_seq_one_letter_code
_entity_poly.pdbx_strand_id
1 'polypeptide(L)' 'MSKTKIKVTAEVNGNIYKSEVDRNVKCDEAELIASCKRHIRTMLAEDGLSDVCLEFKIGD' A
#
# COMPACT_ATOMS: atom_id res chain seq x y z
N MET A 1 -0.12 19.43 15.01
CA MET A 1 0.82 18.80 14.06
C MET A 1 0.01 17.88 13.17
N SER A 2 -0.22 18.27 11.90
CA SER A 2 -0.91 17.43 10.94
C SER A 2 -0.02 16.24 10.61
N LYS A 3 -0.39 15.04 11.05
CA LYS A 3 0.32 13.82 10.69
C LYS A 3 -0.06 13.51 9.24
N THR A 4 0.83 13.79 8.31
CA THR A 4 0.70 13.39 6.91
C THR A 4 0.81 11.87 6.85
N LYS A 5 -0.23 11.17 6.37
CA LYS A 5 -0.26 9.71 6.32
C LYS A 5 -0.37 9.27 4.87
N ILE A 6 0.55 8.42 4.43
CA ILE A 6 0.47 7.86 3.08
C ILE A 6 -0.47 6.66 3.14
N LYS A 7 -1.53 6.69 2.34
CA LYS A 7 -2.48 5.59 2.19
C LYS A 7 -2.31 4.98 0.81
N VAL A 8 -2.01 3.69 0.76
CA VAL A 8 -1.93 2.91 -0.48
C VAL A 8 -3.10 1.93 -0.50
N THR A 9 -3.82 1.92 -1.62
CA THR A 9 -4.99 1.07 -1.82
C THR A 9 -4.82 0.28 -3.11
N ALA A 10 -5.17 -1.00 -3.13
CA ALA A 10 -5.27 -1.82 -4.34
C ALA A 10 -6.61 -2.54 -4.36
N GLU A 11 -7.22 -2.65 -5.53
CA GLU A 11 -8.45 -3.42 -5.73
C GLU A 11 -8.15 -4.63 -6.61
N VAL A 12 -8.54 -5.81 -6.15
CA VAL A 12 -8.30 -7.08 -6.85
C VAL A 12 -9.53 -7.95 -6.74
N ASN A 13 -10.13 -8.33 -7.87
CA ASN A 13 -11.34 -9.18 -7.91
C ASN A 13 -12.49 -8.67 -7.00
N GLY A 14 -12.62 -7.35 -6.84
CA GLY A 14 -13.61 -6.72 -5.95
C GLY A 14 -13.22 -6.66 -4.48
N ASN A 15 -12.07 -7.21 -4.08
CA ASN A 15 -11.49 -7.06 -2.75
C ASN A 15 -10.57 -5.84 -2.70
N ILE A 16 -10.73 -5.02 -1.65
CA ILE A 16 -9.96 -3.80 -1.48
C ILE A 16 -8.90 -4.01 -0.38
N TYR A 17 -7.64 -4.01 -0.78
CA TYR A 17 -6.48 -4.10 0.11
C TYR A 17 -5.96 -2.70 0.41
N LYS A 18 -5.71 -2.41 1.68
CA LYS A 18 -5.29 -1.08 2.14
C LYS A 18 -4.06 -1.20 3.02
N SER A 19 -3.14 -0.26 2.88
CA SER A 19 -1.98 -0.12 3.76
C SER A 19 -1.73 1.36 4.00
N GLU A 20 -1.55 1.75 5.25
CA GLU A 20 -1.23 3.13 5.63
C GLU A 20 0.06 3.21 6.43
N VAL A 21 0.82 4.29 6.23
CA VAL A 21 2.04 4.56 6.99
C VAL A 21 2.16 6.04 7.30
N ASP A 22 2.50 6.37 8.54
CA ASP A 22 2.74 7.75 8.96
C ASP A 22 4.04 8.28 8.33
N ARG A 23 3.98 9.45 7.70
CA ARG A 23 5.13 10.19 7.15
C ARG A 23 5.98 10.85 8.25
N ASN A 24 6.06 10.22 9.42
CA ASN A 24 6.80 10.73 10.58
C ASN A 24 8.25 10.23 10.62
N VAL A 25 8.60 9.31 9.72
CA VAL A 25 9.95 8.75 9.60
C VAL A 25 10.73 9.61 8.59
N LYS A 26 12.03 9.83 8.84
CA LYS A 26 12.98 10.45 7.89
C LYS A 26 13.23 9.58 6.63
N CYS A 27 12.21 8.87 6.16
CA CYS A 27 12.24 8.03 4.97
C CYS A 27 11.55 8.77 3.83
N ASP A 28 12.06 8.58 2.62
CA ASP A 28 11.44 9.09 1.40
C ASP A 28 10.02 8.54 1.22
N GLU A 29 9.15 9.38 0.68
CA GLU A 29 7.77 9.00 0.35
C GLU A 29 7.72 7.78 -0.56
N ALA A 30 8.65 7.68 -1.52
CA ALA A 30 8.78 6.54 -2.42
C ALA A 30 9.08 5.22 -1.69
N GLU A 31 9.95 5.24 -0.68
CA GLU A 31 10.28 4.07 0.15
C GLU A 31 9.06 3.63 0.98
N LEU A 32 8.35 4.59 1.55
CA LEU A 32 7.12 4.34 2.31
C LEU A 32 6.03 3.72 1.42
N ILE A 33 5.84 4.26 0.21
CA ILE A 33 4.92 3.70 -0.79
C ILE A 33 5.35 2.28 -1.18
N ALA A 34 6.64 2.05 -1.43
CA ALA A 34 7.17 0.74 -1.81
C ALA A 34 6.92 -0.29 -0.70
N SER A 35 7.12 0.09 0.56
CA SER A 35 6.82 -0.74 1.74
C SER A 35 5.32 -1.10 1.79
N CYS A 36 4.43 -0.13 1.64
CA CYS A 36 2.99 -0.37 1.60
C CYS A 36 2.57 -1.28 0.42
N LYS A 37 3.12 -1.05 -0.78
CA LYS A 37 2.87 -1.91 -1.95
C LYS A 37 3.32 -3.34 -1.71
N ARG A 38 4.49 -3.52 -1.07
CA ARG A 38 5.02 -4.85 -0.72
C ARG A 38 4.13 -5.55 0.29
N HIS A 39 3.65 -4.84 1.31
CA HIS A 39 2.71 -5.37 2.29
C HIS A 39 1.42 -5.85 1.63
N ILE A 40 0.84 -5.05 0.72
CA ILE A 40 -0.34 -5.44 -0.04
C ILE A 40 -0.07 -6.68 -0.90
N ARG A 41 1.09 -6.77 -1.56
CA ARG A 41 1.47 -7.98 -2.31
C ARG A 41 1.59 -9.22 -1.45
N THR A 42 2.10 -9.11 -0.23
CA THR A 42 2.14 -10.25 0.70
C THR A 42 0.74 -10.73 1.05
N MET A 43 -0.16 -9.80 1.42
CA MET A 43 -1.56 -10.14 1.71
C MET A 43 -2.24 -10.83 0.51
N LEU A 44 -1.98 -10.34 -0.70
CA LEU A 44 -2.49 -10.95 -1.92
C LEU A 44 -1.90 -12.33 -2.18
N ALA A 45 -0.61 -12.54 -1.93
CA ALA A 45 0.02 -13.84 -2.10
C ALA A 45 -0.54 -14.88 -1.13
N GLU A 46 -0.85 -14.49 0.11
CA GLU A 46 -1.55 -15.34 1.09
C GLU A 46 -2.96 -15.71 0.63
N ASP A 47 -3.62 -14.80 -0.09
CA ASP A 47 -4.94 -15.02 -0.70
C ASP A 47 -4.88 -15.80 -2.05
N GLY A 48 -3.67 -16.12 -2.54
CA GLY A 48 -3.46 -16.79 -3.83
C GLY A 48 -3.57 -15.87 -5.07
N LEU A 49 -3.52 -14.56 -4.87
CA LEU A 49 -3.65 -13.51 -5.88
C LEU A 49 -2.30 -12.89 -6.31
N SER A 50 -1.21 -13.67 -6.25
CA SER A 50 0.17 -13.17 -6.47
C SER A 50 0.50 -12.79 -7.93
N ASP A 51 -0.27 -13.28 -8.90
CA ASP A 51 -0.05 -13.04 -10.34
C ASP A 51 -0.92 -11.90 -10.91
N VAL A 52 -1.69 -11.21 -10.07
CA VAL A 52 -2.61 -10.16 -10.55
C VAL A 52 -1.88 -8.84 -10.82
N CYS A 53 -2.29 -8.16 -11.89
CA CYS A 53 -1.77 -6.83 -12.20
C CYS A 53 -2.41 -5.80 -11.25
N LEU A 54 -1.59 -5.19 -10.39
CA LEU A 54 -2.05 -4.29 -9.33
C LEU A 54 -1.97 -2.82 -9.75
N GLU A 55 -3.10 -2.14 -9.76
CA GLU A 55 -3.16 -0.68 -9.74
C GLU A 55 -3.22 -0.18 -8.30
N PHE A 56 -2.21 0.60 -7.91
CA PHE A 56 -2.15 1.21 -6.59
C PHE A 56 -2.61 2.66 -6.65
N LYS A 57 -3.59 3.01 -5.81
CA LYS A 57 -3.98 4.41 -5.56
C LYS A 57 -3.31 4.91 -4.29
N ILE A 58 -2.63 6.04 -4.41
CA ILE A 58 -1.93 6.70 -3.30
C ILE A 58 -2.74 7.94 -2.90
N GLY A 59 -3.03 8.07 -1.60
CA GLY A 59 -3.68 9.24 -1.00
C GLY A 59 -2.86 9.80 0.16
N ASP A 60 -3.08 11.08 0.44
CA ASP A 60 -2.49 11.86 1.56
C ASP A 60 -3.51 12.08 2.69
#